data_AF-A0A7J5BRJ4-F1
#
_entry.id   AF-A0A7J5BRJ4-F1
#
_cell.length_a   1.000
_cell.length_b   1.000
_cell.length_c   1.000
_cell.angle_alpha   90.00
_cell.angle_beta   90.00
_cell.angle_gamma   90.00
#
_symmetry.space_group_name_H-M   'P 1'
#
loop_
_entity.id
_entity.type
_entity.pdbx_description
1 polymer ?
#
loop_
_entity_poly.entity_id
_entity_poly.type
_entity_poly.pdbx_seq_one_letter_code
_entity_poly.pdbx_strand_id
1 'polypeptide(L)'
;MPNSVFEKLLNDRIIWLGSEVRDENANEICAKILLLAAADSEKDIYLYINSPGGSITAGMAIFDTMQFVPNDIVTVGIGMAASMGQLLLTAGEPGKRYITPNARVLLHQPHGGFGGTASDIQTQAQLILSMKQRLAEITAERTGKSVEQINADGDRDRWFTAEQALEYGFVDHIRASASEVVGGGGTDKRISDDPDNA
;
A
#
# COMPACT_ATOMS: atom_id res chain seq x y z
N MET A 1 22.72 2.06 -13.04
CA MET A 1 23.24 1.77 -11.68
C MET A 1 22.06 1.35 -10.84
N PRO A 2 22.10 0.29 -10.02
CA PRO A 2 21.09 0.11 -9.00
C PRO A 2 21.06 1.41 -8.18
N ASN A 3 19.88 2.03 -8.07
CA ASN A 3 19.75 3.36 -7.48
C ASN A 3 20.16 3.26 -6.00
N SER A 4 21.36 3.76 -5.69
CA SER A 4 21.98 3.64 -4.36
C SER A 4 21.11 4.18 -3.24
N VAL A 5 20.12 5.03 -3.55
CA VAL A 5 19.22 5.63 -2.56
C VAL A 5 18.19 4.63 -2.02
N PHE A 6 17.51 3.86 -2.88
CA PHE A 6 16.48 2.92 -2.42
C PHE A 6 17.08 1.73 -1.66
N GLU A 7 18.27 1.28 -2.06
CA GLU A 7 19.01 0.26 -1.31
C GLU A 7 19.49 0.80 0.04
N LYS A 8 19.91 2.07 0.12
CA LYS A 8 20.23 2.70 1.41
C LYS A 8 19.00 2.83 2.31
N LEU A 9 17.84 3.18 1.76
CA LEU A 9 16.57 3.20 2.50
C LEU A 9 16.21 1.81 3.04
N LEU A 10 16.53 0.74 2.31
CA LEU A 10 16.26 -0.62 2.74
C LEU A 10 17.02 -0.99 4.02
N ASN A 11 18.24 -0.47 4.24
CA ASN A 11 18.97 -0.65 5.50
C ASN A 11 18.21 -0.08 6.70
N ASP A 12 17.43 0.98 6.47
CA ASP A 12 16.54 1.61 7.44
C ASP A 12 15.13 0.97 7.45
N ARG A 13 14.96 -0.17 6.76
CA ARG A 13 13.70 -0.93 6.62
C ARG A 13 12.61 -0.18 5.86
N ILE A 14 13.00 0.77 5.01
CA ILE A 14 12.10 1.58 4.20
C ILE A 14 12.03 1.00 2.78
N ILE A 15 10.80 0.70 2.34
CA ILE A 15 10.46 0.28 0.98
C ILE A 15 9.60 1.37 0.33
N TRP A 16 9.90 1.71 -0.92
CA TRP A 16 9.22 2.77 -1.66
C TRP A 16 8.40 2.23 -2.84
N LEU A 17 7.07 2.33 -2.75
CA LEU A 17 6.16 2.14 -3.88
C LEU A 17 5.85 3.50 -4.51
N GLY A 18 6.67 3.91 -5.48
CA GLY A 18 6.62 5.25 -6.09
C GLY A 18 6.05 5.32 -7.50
N SER A 19 5.44 4.24 -7.99
CA SER A 19 4.99 4.12 -9.37
C SER A 19 3.71 3.29 -9.46
N GLU A 20 3.20 3.12 -10.68
CA GLU A 20 2.15 2.14 -10.98
C GLU A 20 2.57 0.74 -10.51
N VAL A 21 1.61 -0.01 -9.95
CA VAL A 21 1.78 -1.39 -9.49
C VAL A 21 1.83 -2.34 -10.70
N ARG A 22 2.96 -3.02 -10.87
CA ARG A 22 3.26 -3.94 -11.98
C ARG A 22 3.97 -5.17 -11.43
N ASP A 23 4.02 -6.26 -12.20
CA ASP A 23 4.63 -7.51 -11.72
C ASP A 23 6.10 -7.31 -11.31
N GLU A 24 6.85 -6.51 -12.05
CA GLU A 24 8.28 -6.25 -11.79
C GLU A 24 8.51 -5.60 -10.42
N ASN A 25 7.85 -4.46 -10.15
CA ASN A 25 8.04 -3.75 -8.88
C ASN A 25 7.33 -4.44 -7.70
N ALA A 26 6.24 -5.17 -7.94
CA ALA A 26 5.59 -5.97 -6.92
C ALA A 26 6.50 -7.11 -6.45
N ASN A 27 7.12 -7.83 -7.37
CA ASN A 27 8.08 -8.88 -7.02
C ASN A 27 9.28 -8.32 -6.23
N GLU A 28 9.79 -7.14 -6.62
CA GLU A 28 10.87 -6.48 -5.89
C GLU A 28 10.45 -6.07 -4.47
N ILE A 29 9.24 -5.51 -4.30
CA ILE A 29 8.68 -5.16 -2.98
C ILE A 29 8.50 -6.40 -2.11
N CYS A 30 7.91 -7.48 -2.65
CA CYS A 30 7.74 -8.74 -1.93
C CYS A 30 9.09 -9.31 -1.47
N ALA A 31 10.09 -9.33 -2.35
CA ALA A 31 11.43 -9.80 -2.02
C ALA A 31 12.08 -8.96 -0.91
N LYS A 32 11.92 -7.63 -0.96
CA LYS A 32 12.41 -6.71 0.08
C LYS A 32 11.73 -6.94 1.43
N ILE A 33 10.41 -7.14 1.46
CA ILE A 33 9.68 -7.45 2.70
C ILE A 33 10.22 -8.75 3.32
N LEU A 34 10.34 -9.81 2.52
CA LEU A 34 10.88 -11.09 2.99
C LEU A 34 12.33 -10.99 3.48
N LEU A 35 13.17 -10.19 2.80
CA LEU A 35 14.55 -9.95 3.21
C LEU A 35 14.60 -9.23 4.57
N LEU A 36 13.79 -8.20 4.76
CA LEU A 36 13.73 -7.45 6.03
C LEU A 36 13.18 -8.30 7.18
N ALA A 37 12.18 -9.14 6.89
CA ALA A 37 11.62 -10.09 7.85
C ALA A 37 12.65 -11.15 8.28
N ALA A 38 13.44 -11.66 7.34
CA ALA A 38 14.52 -12.60 7.63
C ALA A 38 15.67 -11.95 8.42
N ALA A 39 15.94 -10.67 8.19
CA ALA A 39 16.97 -9.93 8.91
C ALA A 39 16.59 -9.64 10.37
N ASP A 40 15.32 -9.32 10.63
CA ASP A 40 14.77 -9.07 11.96
C ASP A 40 13.24 -9.23 11.91
N SER A 41 12.70 -10.25 12.57
CA SER A 41 11.27 -10.59 12.55
C SER A 41 10.40 -9.71 13.44
N GLU A 42 10.99 -8.94 14.35
CA GLU A 42 10.26 -8.17 15.35
C GLU A 42 10.15 -6.69 14.98
N LYS A 43 11.10 -6.18 14.18
CA LYS A 43 11.10 -4.76 13.81
C LYS A 43 10.11 -4.44 12.71
N ASP A 44 9.38 -3.36 12.89
CA ASP A 44 8.51 -2.75 11.87
C ASP A 44 9.20 -2.59 10.50
N ILE A 45 8.42 -2.72 9.43
CA ILE A 45 8.83 -2.45 8.05
C ILE A 45 7.99 -1.29 7.51
N TYR A 46 8.63 -0.30 6.88
CA TYR A 46 7.97 0.91 6.41
C TYR A 46 7.72 0.85 4.92
N LEU A 47 6.46 0.81 4.51
CA LEU A 47 6.03 0.90 3.12
C LEU A 47 5.50 2.30 2.82
N TYR A 48 6.31 3.11 2.14
CA TYR A 48 5.91 4.43 1.65
C TYR A 48 5.24 4.30 0.29
N ILE A 49 4.08 4.93 0.14
CA ILE A 49 3.19 4.74 -1.01
C ILE A 49 2.90 6.08 -1.68
N ASN A 50 3.33 6.20 -2.92
CA ASN A 50 2.94 7.22 -3.89
C ASN A 50 2.63 6.53 -5.22
N SER A 51 1.41 6.02 -5.36
CA SER A 51 1.03 5.14 -6.48
C SER A 51 -0.37 5.46 -7.03
N PRO A 52 -0.53 5.46 -8.37
CA PRO A 52 -1.84 5.51 -9.01
C PRO A 52 -2.60 4.16 -8.93
N GLY A 53 -2.01 3.12 -8.33
CA GLY A 53 -2.50 1.75 -8.40
C GLY A 53 -1.94 1.01 -9.61
N GLY A 54 -2.65 0.01 -10.13
CA GLY A 54 -2.18 -0.81 -11.25
C GLY A 54 -2.78 -2.22 -11.23
N SER A 55 -1.95 -3.22 -11.53
CA SER A 55 -2.38 -4.63 -11.60
C SER A 55 -2.91 -5.13 -10.25
N ILE A 56 -4.13 -5.69 -10.26
CA ILE A 56 -4.77 -6.27 -9.07
C ILE A 56 -3.94 -7.45 -8.56
N THR A 57 -3.53 -8.36 -9.44
CA THR A 57 -2.78 -9.56 -9.03
C THR A 57 -1.40 -9.21 -8.48
N ALA A 58 -0.71 -8.25 -9.09
CA ALA A 58 0.58 -7.76 -8.59
C ALA A 58 0.43 -7.09 -7.22
N GLY A 59 -0.58 -6.23 -7.05
CA GLY A 59 -0.83 -5.59 -5.76
C GLY A 59 -1.31 -6.58 -4.69
N MET A 60 -2.06 -7.61 -5.06
CA MET A 60 -2.46 -8.69 -4.13
C MET A 60 -1.25 -9.52 -3.68
N ALA A 61 -0.23 -9.71 -4.52
CA ALA A 61 1.02 -10.35 -4.09
C ALA A 61 1.74 -9.53 -2.99
N ILE A 62 1.76 -8.20 -3.13
CA ILE A 62 2.30 -7.31 -2.09
C ILE A 62 1.44 -7.42 -0.83
N PHE A 63 0.10 -7.30 -0.96
CA PHE A 63 -0.84 -7.41 0.15
C PHE A 63 -0.64 -8.71 0.93
N ASP A 64 -0.64 -9.86 0.25
CA ASP A 64 -0.47 -11.16 0.90
C ASP A 64 0.89 -11.25 1.59
N THR A 65 1.95 -10.72 0.97
CA THR A 65 3.29 -10.69 1.58
C THR A 65 3.31 -9.83 2.85
N MET A 66 2.62 -8.68 2.86
CA MET A 66 2.47 -7.84 4.04
C MET A 66 1.79 -8.58 5.19
N GLN A 67 0.75 -9.39 4.90
CA GLN A 67 0.04 -10.16 5.92
C GLN A 67 0.75 -11.45 6.33
N PHE A 68 1.66 -11.95 5.49
CA PHE A 68 2.33 -13.23 5.66
C PHE A 68 3.56 -13.17 6.57
N VAL A 69 4.29 -12.04 6.57
CA VAL A 69 5.45 -11.85 7.43
C VAL A 69 5.03 -11.56 8.88
N PRO A 70 5.86 -11.90 9.89
CA PRO A 70 5.53 -11.63 11.29
C PRO A 70 5.65 -10.15 11.68
N ASN A 71 6.28 -9.34 10.82
CA ASN A 71 6.52 -7.94 11.07
C ASN A 71 5.27 -7.09 10.86
N ASP A 72 5.09 -6.09 11.71
CA ASP A 72 4.12 -5.03 11.43
C ASP A 72 4.56 -4.22 10.21
N ILE A 73 3.66 -4.08 9.23
CA ILE A 73 3.88 -3.22 8.06
C ILE A 73 3.27 -1.85 8.33
N VAL A 74 4.13 -0.86 8.54
CA VAL A 74 3.77 0.56 8.69
C VAL A 74 3.58 1.14 7.29
N THR A 75 2.39 1.65 6.99
CA THR A 75 2.11 2.27 5.69
C THR A 75 2.10 3.79 5.80
N VAL A 76 2.72 4.47 4.83
CA VAL A 76 2.76 5.95 4.79
C VAL A 76 2.37 6.45 3.40
N GLY A 77 1.17 7.02 3.29
CA GLY A 77 0.67 7.66 2.07
C GLY A 77 1.31 9.04 1.85
N ILE A 78 2.04 9.21 0.76
CA ILE A 78 2.66 10.48 0.36
C ILE A 78 2.29 10.79 -1.09
N GLY A 79 1.78 12.00 -1.35
CA GLY A 79 1.31 12.37 -2.68
C GLY A 79 -0.03 11.73 -2.99
N MET A 80 -0.04 10.49 -3.49
CA MET A 80 -1.28 9.81 -3.85
C MET A 80 -1.25 8.32 -3.55
N ALA A 81 -2.35 7.79 -3.02
CA ALA A 81 -2.60 6.35 -2.92
C ALA A 81 -3.95 6.05 -3.58
N ALA A 82 -3.92 5.63 -4.83
CA ALA A 82 -5.13 5.38 -5.63
C ALA A 82 -5.28 3.91 -5.98
N SER A 83 -6.51 3.41 -6.07
CA SER A 83 -6.81 2.04 -6.53
C SER A 83 -6.02 1.00 -5.72
N MET A 84 -5.20 0.14 -6.34
CA MET A 84 -4.32 -0.78 -5.59
C MET A 84 -3.37 -0.08 -4.60
N GLY A 85 -2.96 1.16 -4.87
CA GLY A 85 -2.20 1.97 -3.91
C GLY A 85 -3.02 2.33 -2.67
N GLN A 86 -4.32 2.63 -2.83
CA GLN A 86 -5.24 2.83 -1.71
C GLN A 86 -5.38 1.54 -0.90
N LEU A 87 -5.58 0.39 -1.55
CA LEU A 87 -5.74 -0.88 -0.85
C LEU A 87 -4.50 -1.23 -0.03
N LEU A 88 -3.31 -1.07 -0.61
CA LEU A 88 -2.04 -1.32 0.09
C LEU A 88 -1.82 -0.35 1.25
N LEU A 89 -2.20 0.93 1.11
CA LEU A 89 -2.16 1.89 2.21
C LEU A 89 -3.04 1.43 3.38
N THR A 90 -4.26 1.03 3.08
CA THR A 90 -5.26 0.58 4.05
C THR A 90 -4.91 -0.75 4.71
N ALA A 91 -4.10 -1.58 4.05
CA ALA A 91 -3.69 -2.92 4.49
C ALA A 91 -2.52 -2.95 5.49
N GLY A 92 -1.94 -1.79 5.82
CA GLY A 92 -0.95 -1.70 6.90
C GLY A 92 -1.52 -2.14 8.25
N GLU A 93 -0.62 -2.31 9.22
CA GLU A 93 -0.98 -2.73 10.58
C GLU A 93 -1.94 -1.71 11.22
N PRO A 94 -3.09 -2.13 11.79
CA PRO A 94 -4.02 -1.22 12.45
C PRO A 94 -3.37 -0.35 13.52
N GLY A 95 -3.62 0.96 13.47
CA GLY A 95 -2.96 1.94 14.34
C GLY A 95 -1.60 2.44 13.82
N LYS A 96 -1.06 1.82 12.76
CA LYS A 96 0.23 2.18 12.14
C LYS A 96 0.08 2.58 10.66
N ARG A 97 -1.10 3.05 10.25
CA ARG A 97 -1.36 3.56 8.88
C ARG A 97 -1.37 5.08 8.90
N TYR A 98 -0.48 5.70 8.12
CA TYR A 98 -0.24 7.13 8.13
C TYR A 98 -0.47 7.76 6.76
N ILE A 99 -0.84 9.04 6.74
CA ILE A 99 -0.92 9.85 5.52
C ILE A 99 -0.35 11.24 5.76
N THR A 100 0.27 11.83 4.74
CA THR A 100 0.72 13.23 4.79
C THR A 100 -0.42 14.21 4.48
N PRO A 101 -0.38 15.47 4.99
CA PRO A 101 -1.55 16.37 4.96
C PRO A 101 -2.09 16.69 3.57
N ASN A 102 -1.21 16.71 2.55
CA ASN A 102 -1.59 17.07 1.19
C ASN A 102 -1.89 15.84 0.31
N ALA A 103 -1.74 14.63 0.83
CA ALA A 103 -1.95 13.45 0.03
C ALA A 103 -3.44 13.23 -0.29
N ARG A 104 -3.68 12.43 -1.32
CA ARG A 104 -5.02 12.05 -1.78
C ARG A 104 -5.16 10.55 -1.83
N VAL A 105 -6.35 10.07 -1.50
CA VAL A 105 -6.74 8.67 -1.67
C VAL A 105 -7.82 8.58 -2.72
N LEU A 106 -7.75 7.58 -3.61
CA LEU A 106 -8.82 7.29 -4.59
C LEU A 106 -9.33 5.87 -4.36
N LEU A 107 -10.64 5.76 -4.12
CA LEU A 107 -11.37 4.50 -4.17
C LEU A 107 -12.13 4.44 -5.50
N HIS A 108 -12.03 3.31 -6.20
CA HIS A 108 -12.87 3.00 -7.35
C HIS A 108 -12.96 1.48 -7.57
N GLN A 109 -13.87 1.06 -8.43
CA GLN A 109 -13.97 -0.34 -8.84
C GLN A 109 -12.81 -0.74 -9.75
N PRO A 110 -12.44 -2.03 -9.78
CA PRO A 110 -11.45 -2.51 -10.74
C PRO A 110 -11.94 -2.29 -12.17
N HIS A 111 -10.99 -1.99 -13.06
CA HIS A 111 -11.24 -1.82 -14.49
C HIS A 111 -10.42 -2.85 -15.27
N GLY A 112 -10.99 -3.37 -16.36
CA GLY A 112 -10.34 -4.34 -17.23
C GLY A 112 -10.96 -4.32 -18.63
N GLY A 113 -10.15 -4.67 -19.63
CA GLY A 113 -10.59 -4.85 -21.00
C GLY A 113 -10.43 -6.32 -21.39
N PHE A 114 -11.51 -6.94 -21.87
CA PHE A 114 -11.52 -8.36 -22.24
C PHE A 114 -12.16 -8.53 -23.61
N GLY A 115 -11.66 -9.49 -24.39
CA GLY A 115 -12.19 -9.84 -25.71
C GLY A 115 -11.92 -11.32 -26.00
N GLY A 116 -12.64 -11.87 -26.99
CA GLY A 116 -12.57 -13.30 -27.32
C GLY A 116 -13.94 -13.85 -27.70
N THR A 117 -14.10 -15.16 -27.53
CA THR A 117 -15.41 -15.81 -27.69
C THR A 117 -16.38 -15.38 -26.59
N ALA A 118 -17.67 -15.67 -26.76
CA ALA A 118 -18.67 -15.40 -25.72
C ALA A 118 -18.32 -16.07 -24.38
N SER A 119 -17.76 -17.28 -24.42
CA SER A 119 -17.30 -17.99 -23.23
C SER A 119 -16.09 -17.31 -22.58
N ASP A 120 -15.12 -16.83 -23.35
CA ASP A 120 -13.96 -16.11 -22.81
C ASP A 120 -14.41 -14.82 -22.10
N ILE A 121 -15.31 -14.06 -22.72
CA ILE A 121 -15.87 -12.83 -22.13
C ILE A 121 -16.59 -13.14 -20.82
N GLN A 122 -17.41 -14.20 -20.79
CA GLN A 122 -18.14 -14.59 -19.58
C GLN A 122 -17.18 -14.99 -18.45
N THR A 123 -16.15 -15.77 -18.74
CA THR A 123 -15.14 -16.18 -17.75
C THR A 123 -14.39 -14.97 -17.18
N GLN A 124 -13.95 -14.05 -18.03
CA GLN A 124 -13.24 -12.85 -17.57
C GLN A 124 -14.14 -11.90 -16.78
N ALA A 125 -15.41 -11.74 -17.18
CA ALA A 125 -16.39 -10.96 -16.44
C ALA A 125 -16.64 -11.54 -15.03
N GLN A 126 -16.72 -12.86 -14.89
CA GLN A 126 -16.85 -13.50 -13.58
C GLN A 126 -15.60 -13.30 -12.72
N LEU A 127 -14.41 -13.36 -13.33
CA LEU A 127 -13.14 -13.14 -12.62
C LEU A 127 -13.01 -11.70 -12.09
N ILE A 128 -13.32 -10.68 -12.90
CA ILE A 128 -13.23 -9.29 -12.42
C ILE A 128 -14.27 -8.99 -11.35
N LEU A 129 -15.47 -9.60 -11.42
CA LEU A 129 -16.49 -9.47 -10.38
C LEU A 129 -16.05 -10.13 -9.06
N SER A 130 -15.42 -11.30 -9.11
CA SER A 130 -14.91 -11.96 -7.90
C SER A 130 -13.75 -11.17 -7.29
N MET A 131 -12.85 -10.61 -8.10
CA MET A 131 -11.80 -9.70 -7.65
C MET A 131 -12.39 -8.44 -7.02
N LYS A 132 -13.37 -7.79 -7.66
CA LYS A 132 -14.08 -6.62 -7.10
C LYS A 132 -14.61 -6.91 -5.70
N GLN A 133 -15.31 -8.04 -5.55
CA GLN A 133 -15.86 -8.47 -4.27
C GLN A 133 -14.77 -8.64 -3.21
N ARG A 134 -13.66 -9.31 -3.56
CA ARG A 134 -12.56 -9.54 -2.62
C ARG A 134 -11.87 -8.24 -2.18
N LEU A 135 -11.63 -7.31 -3.10
CA LEU A 135 -11.04 -6.00 -2.76
C LEU A 135 -11.98 -5.20 -1.85
N ALA A 136 -13.30 -5.28 -2.09
CA ALA A 136 -14.30 -4.62 -1.26
C ALA A 136 -14.36 -5.21 0.16
N GLU A 137 -14.29 -6.54 0.30
CA GLU A 137 -14.22 -7.22 1.60
C GLU A 137 -13.00 -6.81 2.42
N ILE A 138 -11.81 -6.81 1.81
CA ILE A 138 -10.56 -6.40 2.47
C ILE A 138 -10.66 -4.94 2.92
N THR A 139 -11.15 -4.06 2.05
CA THR A 139 -11.28 -2.64 2.36
C THR A 139 -12.32 -2.42 3.47
N ALA A 140 -13.45 -3.12 3.42
CA ALA A 140 -14.49 -3.07 4.45
C ALA A 140 -13.95 -3.50 5.82
N GLU A 141 -13.26 -4.64 5.88
CA GLU A 141 -12.63 -5.17 7.09
C GLU A 141 -11.67 -4.14 7.72
N ARG A 142 -10.83 -3.51 6.90
CA ARG A 142 -9.79 -2.58 7.38
C ARG A 142 -10.29 -1.16 7.69
N THR A 143 -11.45 -0.77 7.17
CA THR A 143 -12.04 0.56 7.38
C THR A 143 -13.20 0.55 8.39
N GLY A 144 -13.74 -0.62 8.71
CA GLY A 144 -14.96 -0.77 9.51
C GLY A 144 -16.25 -0.38 8.77
N LYS A 145 -16.20 -0.22 7.45
CA LYS A 145 -17.39 -0.01 6.60
C LYS A 145 -17.99 -1.35 6.19
N SER A 146 -19.22 -1.34 5.69
CA SER A 146 -19.81 -2.53 5.07
C SER A 146 -19.34 -2.69 3.62
N VAL A 147 -19.38 -3.90 3.10
CA VAL A 147 -19.02 -4.19 1.70
C VAL A 147 -19.91 -3.42 0.72
N GLU A 148 -21.19 -3.25 1.06
CA GLU A 148 -22.15 -2.48 0.27
C GLU A 148 -21.74 -1.01 0.20
N GLN A 149 -21.31 -0.42 1.32
CA GLN A 149 -20.83 0.95 1.36
C GLN A 149 -19.56 1.13 0.52
N ILE A 150 -18.59 0.21 0.62
CA ILE A 150 -17.37 0.25 -0.21
C ILE A 150 -17.72 0.17 -1.70
N ASN A 151 -18.60 -0.75 -2.08
CA ASN A 151 -19.02 -0.91 -3.47
C ASN A 151 -19.76 0.33 -4.00
N ALA A 152 -20.64 0.93 -3.20
CA ALA A 152 -21.35 2.15 -3.58
C ALA A 152 -20.40 3.34 -3.72
N ASP A 153 -19.46 3.49 -2.79
CA ASP A 153 -18.52 4.61 -2.76
C ASP A 153 -17.44 4.50 -3.84
N GLY A 154 -17.13 3.27 -4.27
CA GLY A 154 -16.17 2.98 -5.34
C GLY A 154 -16.81 2.75 -6.72
N ASP A 155 -18.13 2.85 -6.89
CA ASP A 155 -18.77 2.64 -8.20
C ASP A 155 -18.24 3.62 -9.27
N ARG A 156 -17.87 4.82 -8.82
CA ARG A 156 -17.12 5.80 -9.62
C ARG A 156 -15.87 6.23 -8.86
N ASP A 157 -14.97 6.89 -9.58
CA ASP A 157 -13.81 7.53 -8.95
C ASP A 157 -14.26 8.47 -7.83
N ARG A 158 -13.89 8.11 -6.60
CA ARG A 158 -14.11 8.93 -5.41
C ARG A 158 -12.78 9.30 -4.78
N TRP A 159 -12.49 10.60 -4.80
CA TRP A 159 -11.28 11.17 -4.22
C TRP A 159 -11.53 11.63 -2.78
N PHE A 160 -10.54 11.36 -1.92
CA PHE A 160 -10.55 11.72 -0.51
C PHE A 160 -9.32 12.58 -0.21
N THR A 161 -9.54 13.66 0.53
CA THR A 161 -8.49 14.41 1.23
C THR A 161 -7.87 13.57 2.35
N ALA A 162 -6.76 14.02 2.95
CA ALA A 162 -6.14 13.32 4.08
C ALA A 162 -7.11 13.20 5.27
N GLU A 163 -7.85 14.27 5.57
CA GLU A 163 -8.88 14.32 6.61
C GLU A 163 -10.01 13.35 6.33
N GLN A 164 -10.51 13.33 5.09
CA GLN A 164 -11.56 12.39 4.69
C GLN A 164 -11.07 10.94 4.70
N ALA A 165 -9.81 10.68 4.33
CA ALA A 165 -9.24 9.35 4.35
C ALA A 165 -9.10 8.80 5.78
N LEU A 166 -8.73 9.66 6.73
CA LEU A 166 -8.73 9.37 8.16
C LEU A 166 -10.15 9.07 8.66
N GLU A 167 -11.12 9.95 8.38
CA GLU A 167 -12.52 9.76 8.80
C GLU A 167 -13.15 8.49 8.18
N TYR A 168 -12.77 8.16 6.94
CA TYR A 168 -13.24 6.97 6.26
C TYR A 168 -12.63 5.67 6.83
N GLY A 169 -11.46 5.77 7.49
CA GLY A 169 -10.75 4.64 8.09
C GLY A 169 -9.71 3.98 7.19
N PHE A 170 -9.29 4.64 6.10
CA PHE A 170 -8.19 4.15 5.25
C PHE A 170 -6.84 4.24 5.98
N VAL A 171 -6.69 5.21 6.87
CA VAL A 171 -5.50 5.45 7.67
C VAL A 171 -5.90 5.80 9.10
N ASP A 172 -4.96 5.72 10.03
CA ASP A 172 -5.17 5.98 11.46
C ASP A 172 -4.70 7.39 11.85
N HIS A 173 -3.76 7.96 11.08
CA HIS A 173 -3.07 9.19 11.45
C HIS A 173 -2.71 10.06 10.26
N ILE A 174 -2.86 11.38 10.42
CA ILE A 174 -2.26 12.39 9.54
C ILE A 174 -0.98 12.90 10.20
N ARG A 175 0.16 12.88 9.49
CA ARG A 175 1.47 13.34 10.02
C ARG A 175 2.22 14.22 9.02
N ALA A 176 2.76 15.32 9.51
CA ALA A 176 3.51 16.28 8.69
C ALA A 176 5.02 16.03 8.74
N SER A 177 5.49 15.27 9.75
CA SER A 177 6.90 14.89 9.91
C SER A 177 7.06 13.37 10.06
N ALA A 178 8.16 12.83 9.52
CA ALA A 178 8.51 11.41 9.68
C ALA A 178 8.78 11.04 11.14
N SER A 179 9.31 11.97 11.95
CA SER A 179 9.55 11.78 13.39
C SER A 179 8.27 11.51 14.21
N GLU A 180 7.10 11.77 13.63
CA GLU A 180 5.80 11.56 14.28
C GLU A 180 5.13 10.23 13.86
N VAL A 181 5.78 9.48 12.97
CA VAL A 181 5.45 8.09 12.61
C VAL A 181 6.17 7.17 13.60
N VAL A 182 5.55 6.05 13.96
CA VAL A 182 6.17 5.07 14.87
C VAL A 182 7.58 4.67 14.40
N GLY A 183 8.55 4.64 15.32
CA GLY A 183 9.97 4.40 15.00
C GLY A 183 10.58 5.42 14.03
N GLY A 184 10.08 6.66 14.02
CA GLY A 184 10.60 7.76 13.20
C GLY A 184 10.33 7.61 11.70
N GLY A 185 9.39 6.74 11.33
CA GLY A 185 9.16 6.36 9.94
C GLY A 185 10.38 5.71 9.27
N GLY A 186 11.28 5.12 10.08
CA GLY A 186 12.58 4.60 9.65
C GLY A 186 13.67 5.67 9.49
N THR A 187 13.38 6.96 9.72
CA THR A 187 14.31 8.06 9.39
C THR A 187 15.19 8.55 10.54
N ASP A 188 14.87 8.20 11.79
CA ASP A 188 15.52 8.73 13.00
C ASP A 188 16.97 8.27 13.20
N LYS A 189 17.38 7.14 12.61
CA LYS A 189 18.69 6.51 12.87
C LYS A 189 19.90 7.21 12.26
N ARG A 190 19.71 8.27 11.46
CA ARG A 190 20.82 8.95 10.77
C ARG A 190 21.66 9.88 11.66
N ILE A 191 21.33 10.02 12.95
CA ILE A 191 22.12 10.82 13.91
C ILE A 191 22.72 9.93 15.01
N SER A 192 23.42 8.86 14.64
CA SER A 192 24.44 8.24 15.50
C SER A 192 25.20 7.16 14.74
N ASP A 193 26.53 7.34 14.64
CA ASP A 193 27.54 6.28 14.48
C ASP A 193 28.06 5.89 13.08
N ASP A 194 28.10 6.81 12.10
CA ASP A 194 28.97 6.62 10.92
C ASP A 194 30.14 7.62 10.90
N PRO A 195 31.34 7.24 11.37
CA PRO A 195 32.54 8.07 11.27
C PRO A 195 33.09 8.19 9.84
N ASP A 196 32.57 7.45 8.85
CA ASP A 196 33.08 7.46 7.47
C ASP A 196 32.27 8.37 6.52
N ASN A 197 31.36 9.20 7.03
CA ASN A 197 30.56 10.14 6.23
C ASN A 197 30.89 11.62 6.51
N ALA A 198 32.17 11.91 6.83
CA ALA A 198 32.76 13.24 6.92
C ALA A 198 33.79 13.50 5.80
#